data_AF-A0A2K2RSH4-F1
#
_entry.id   AF-A0A2K2RSH4-F1
#
_cell.length_a   1.000
_cell.length_b   1.000
_cell.length_c   1.000
_cell.angle_alpha   90.00
_cell.angle_beta   90.00
_cell.angle_gamma   90.00
#
_symmetry.space_group_name_H-M   'P 1'
#
loop_
_entity.id
_entity.type
_entity.pdbx_description
1 polymer ?
#
loop_
_entity_poly.entity_id
_entity_poly.type
_entity_poly.pdbx_seq_one_letter_code
_entity_poly.pdbx_strand_id
1 'polypeptide(L)'
;MAGSEALDQARREGSFTSAHEAFWAAAKTSAGDTDGTKELVHVLLLHRHMEHGDVVAGIRAALAVGSCTADVVALEARKAAQADGRSPTVTAGGSLPALPETGPSDVVSLTARRVARLPDDTRPLPSLDRWDQLLNHSRKDAP
;
A
#
# COMPACT_ATOMS: atom_id res chain seq x y z
N MET A 1 25.66 30.26 -10.85
CA MET A 1 24.40 29.82 -11.48
C MET A 1 23.41 29.58 -10.35
N ALA A 2 22.30 30.31 -10.32
CA ALA A 2 21.32 30.22 -9.24
C ALA A 2 20.49 28.92 -9.38
N GLY A 3 21.10 27.81 -8.98
CA GLY A 3 20.41 26.55 -8.69
C GLY A 3 20.16 26.44 -7.18
N SER A 4 19.26 25.54 -6.78
CA SER A 4 19.04 25.22 -5.37
C SER A 4 20.31 24.61 -4.76
N GLU A 5 21.01 25.39 -3.92
CA GLU A 5 22.25 24.95 -3.24
C GLU A 5 22.04 23.65 -2.45
N ALA A 6 20.84 23.47 -1.88
CA ALA A 6 20.46 22.27 -1.14
C ALA A 6 20.45 21.01 -2.03
N LEU A 7 19.98 21.13 -3.28
CA LEU A 7 19.98 20.00 -4.22
C LEU A 7 21.40 19.66 -4.67
N ASP A 8 22.23 20.67 -4.89
CA ASP A 8 23.65 20.48 -5.24
C ASP A 8 24.44 19.85 -4.08
N GLN A 9 24.12 20.20 -2.84
CA GLN A 9 24.65 19.55 -1.65
C GLN A 9 24.21 18.09 -1.59
N ALA A 10 22.92 17.80 -1.75
CA ALA A 10 22.38 16.44 -1.69
C ALA A 10 22.99 15.50 -2.75
N ARG A 11 23.29 16.02 -3.95
CA ARG A 11 24.05 15.28 -4.98
C ARG A 11 25.47 14.96 -4.52
N ARG A 12 26.17 15.93 -3.93
CA ARG A 12 27.54 15.76 -3.43
C ARG A 12 27.61 14.80 -2.25
N GLU A 13 26.61 14.80 -1.39
CA GLU A 13 26.48 13.87 -0.26
C GLU A 13 25.99 12.48 -0.70
N GLY A 14 25.46 12.34 -1.91
CA GLY A 14 24.93 11.08 -2.44
C GLY A 14 23.53 10.71 -1.93
N SER A 15 22.89 11.58 -1.14
CA SER A 15 21.49 11.40 -0.71
C SER A 15 20.51 11.61 -1.87
N PHE A 16 20.89 12.42 -2.87
CA PHE A 16 20.18 12.52 -4.14
C PHE A 16 20.93 11.74 -5.24
N THR A 17 20.43 10.55 -5.55
CA THR A 17 21.10 9.61 -6.45
C THR A 17 20.71 9.80 -7.92
N SER A 18 21.46 9.19 -8.84
CA SER A 18 21.11 9.14 -10.27
C SER A 18 19.73 8.52 -10.55
N ALA A 19 19.23 7.67 -9.65
CA ALA A 19 17.87 7.13 -9.76
C ALA A 19 16.82 8.24 -9.57
N HIS A 20 17.03 9.17 -8.64
CA HIS A 20 16.15 10.30 -8.43
C HIS A 20 16.17 11.26 -9.63
N GLU A 21 17.36 11.51 -10.21
CA GLU A 21 17.48 12.31 -11.45
C GLU A 21 16.72 11.65 -12.62
N ALA A 22 16.89 10.35 -12.82
CA ALA A 22 16.22 9.61 -13.89
C ALA A 22 14.69 9.63 -13.72
N PHE A 23 14.22 9.43 -12.49
CA PHE A 23 12.80 9.55 -12.16
C PHE A 23 12.27 10.95 -12.44
N TRP A 24 12.97 11.99 -11.99
CA TRP A 24 12.54 13.37 -12.19
C TRP A 24 12.49 13.74 -13.68
N ALA A 25 13.49 13.33 -14.46
CA ALA A 25 13.48 13.52 -15.91
C ALA A 25 12.29 12.82 -16.57
N ALA A 26 12.05 11.54 -16.23
CA ALA A 26 10.92 10.78 -16.77
C ALA A 26 9.56 11.38 -16.39
N ALA A 27 9.39 11.78 -15.12
CA ALA A 27 8.17 12.40 -14.62
C ALA A 27 7.88 13.73 -15.33
N LYS A 28 8.92 14.56 -15.57
CA LYS A 28 8.77 15.81 -16.33
C LYS A 28 8.42 15.55 -17.79
N THR A 29 8.99 14.52 -18.41
CA THR A 29 8.65 14.15 -19.79
C THR A 29 7.20 13.66 -19.89
N SER A 30 6.69 12.91 -18.90
CA SER A 30 5.35 12.33 -18.95
C SER A 30 4.23 13.28 -18.53
N ALA A 31 4.43 14.08 -17.48
CA ALA A 31 3.39 14.89 -16.84
C ALA A 31 3.63 16.41 -16.95
N GLY A 32 4.77 16.83 -17.51
CA GLY A 32 5.20 18.22 -17.55
C GLY A 32 5.99 18.64 -16.31
N ASP A 33 6.57 19.84 -16.34
CA ASP A 33 7.53 20.29 -15.34
C ASP A 33 6.93 20.42 -13.93
N THR A 34 5.75 21.04 -13.81
CA THR A 34 5.07 21.27 -12.54
C THR A 34 4.65 19.95 -11.89
N ASP A 35 3.92 19.09 -12.61
CA ASP A 35 3.41 17.85 -12.05
C ASP A 35 4.52 16.81 -11.88
N GLY A 36 5.48 16.74 -12.80
CA GLY A 36 6.67 15.90 -12.63
C GLY A 36 7.53 16.28 -11.43
N THR A 37 7.58 17.58 -11.09
CA THR A 37 8.27 18.03 -9.86
C THR A 37 7.45 17.70 -8.61
N LYS A 38 6.11 17.77 -8.65
CA LYS A 38 5.27 17.29 -7.53
C LYS A 38 5.48 15.80 -7.27
N GLU A 39 5.56 14.98 -8.31
CA GLU A 39 5.87 13.55 -8.17
C GLU A 39 7.23 13.33 -7.51
N LEU A 40 8.26 14.06 -7.93
CA LEU A 40 9.56 13.99 -7.26
C LEU A 40 9.46 14.39 -5.78
N VAL A 41 8.73 15.45 -5.44
CA VAL A 41 8.54 15.88 -4.05
C VAL A 41 7.85 14.78 -3.23
N HIS A 42 6.82 14.13 -3.76
CA HIS A 42 6.17 13.00 -3.08
C HIS A 42 7.15 11.84 -2.83
N VAL A 43 7.99 11.50 -3.81
CA VAL A 43 9.05 10.49 -3.63
C VAL A 43 10.05 10.91 -2.55
N LEU A 44 10.47 12.18 -2.54
CA LEU A 44 11.39 12.69 -1.51
C LEU A 44 10.77 12.61 -0.10
N LEU A 45 9.47 12.84 0.02
CA LEU A 45 8.75 12.72 1.29
C LEU A 45 8.67 11.28 1.80
N LEU A 46 8.78 10.25 0.93
CA LEU A 46 8.81 8.85 1.36
C LEU A 46 10.00 8.53 2.28
N HIS A 47 11.14 9.20 2.08
CA HIS A 47 12.32 9.04 2.95
C HIS A 47 12.07 9.43 4.41
N ARG A 48 10.95 10.10 4.73
CA ARG A 48 10.56 10.38 6.12
C ARG A 48 10.06 9.15 6.88
N HIS A 49 9.61 8.13 6.16
CA HIS A 49 8.95 6.94 6.72
C HIS A 49 9.57 5.63 6.26
N MET A 50 10.54 5.68 5.34
CA MET A 50 11.16 4.52 4.71
C MET A 50 12.67 4.69 4.68
N GLU A 51 13.41 3.58 4.68
CA GLU A 51 14.86 3.65 4.56
C GLU A 51 15.26 4.06 3.13
N HIS A 52 16.36 4.79 3.02
CA HIS A 52 16.86 5.29 1.74
C HIS A 52 17.05 4.18 0.70
N GLY A 53 17.57 3.02 1.13
CA GLY A 53 17.78 1.86 0.26
C GLY A 53 16.49 1.35 -0.39
N ASP A 54 15.41 1.29 0.39
CA ASP A 54 14.11 0.78 -0.07
C ASP A 54 13.49 1.75 -1.08
N VAL A 55 13.57 3.06 -0.82
CA VAL A 55 13.06 4.08 -1.75
C VAL A 55 13.84 4.06 -3.06
N VAL A 56 15.17 3.93 -3.02
CA VAL A 56 15.98 3.82 -4.24
C VAL A 56 15.65 2.54 -5.02
N ALA A 57 15.41 1.42 -4.34
CA ALA A 57 14.95 0.19 -4.98
C ALA A 57 13.57 0.38 -5.63
N GLY A 58 12.64 1.05 -4.94
CA GLY A 58 11.31 1.39 -5.45
C GLY A 58 11.35 2.29 -6.69
N ILE A 59 12.22 3.31 -6.69
CA ILE A 59 12.42 4.20 -7.86
C ILE A 59 12.90 3.39 -9.06
N ARG A 60 13.90 2.52 -8.88
CA ARG A 60 14.43 1.69 -9.96
C ARG A 60 13.38 0.73 -10.51
N ALA A 61 12.57 0.13 -9.64
CA ALA A 61 11.49 -0.77 -10.03
C ALA A 61 10.38 -0.04 -10.80
N ALA A 62 9.96 1.15 -10.34
CA ALA A 62 8.96 1.96 -11.04
C ALA A 62 9.45 2.34 -12.45
N LEU A 63 10.71 2.78 -12.58
CA LEU A 63 11.32 3.10 -13.87
C LEU A 63 11.43 1.87 -14.79
N ALA A 64 11.72 0.69 -14.26
CA ALA A 64 11.79 -0.54 -15.05
C ALA A 64 10.44 -0.92 -15.70
N VAL A 65 9.33 -0.54 -15.07
CA VAL A 65 7.96 -0.74 -15.59
C VAL A 65 7.48 0.47 -16.41
N GLY A 66 8.29 1.51 -16.53
CA GLY A 66 7.95 2.75 -17.25
C GLY A 66 6.97 3.64 -16.50
N SER A 67 6.80 3.45 -15.19
CA SER A 67 5.98 4.32 -14.36
C SER A 67 6.81 5.44 -13.74
N CYS A 68 6.23 6.64 -13.69
CA CYS A 68 6.82 7.83 -13.10
C CYS A 68 5.91 8.47 -12.04
N THR A 69 5.10 7.66 -11.35
CA THR A 69 4.24 8.11 -10.25
C THR A 69 4.79 7.69 -8.89
N ALA A 70 4.67 8.57 -7.90
CA ALA A 70 5.15 8.34 -6.54
C ALA A 70 4.43 7.18 -5.85
N ASP A 71 3.17 6.92 -6.19
CA ASP A 71 2.41 5.78 -5.65
C ASP A 71 3.03 4.44 -6.02
N VAL A 72 3.50 4.29 -7.26
CA VAL A 72 4.19 3.06 -7.70
C VAL A 72 5.55 2.93 -7.01
N VAL A 73 6.27 4.04 -6.87
CA VAL A 73 7.53 4.06 -6.10
C VAL A 73 7.30 3.65 -4.65
N ALA A 74 6.25 4.15 -4.00
CA ALA A 74 5.89 3.78 -2.63
C ALA A 74 5.54 2.30 -2.49
N LEU A 75 4.79 1.75 -3.45
CA LEU A 75 4.43 0.33 -3.48
C LEU A 75 5.68 -0.56 -3.60
N GLU A 76 6.54 -0.28 -4.56
CA GLU A 76 7.75 -1.07 -4.80
C GLU A 76 8.78 -0.89 -3.68
N ALA A 77 8.90 0.31 -3.10
CA ALA A 77 9.73 0.54 -1.93
C ALA A 77 9.22 -0.26 -0.71
N ARG A 78 7.89 -0.33 -0.52
CA ARG A 78 7.31 -1.10 0.59
C ARG A 78 7.52 -2.60 0.39
N LYS A 79 7.49 -3.05 -0.86
CA LYS A 79 7.79 -4.43 -1.24
C LYS A 79 9.28 -4.76 -1.01
N ALA A 80 10.19 -3.84 -1.32
CA ALA A 80 11.61 -3.98 -1.01
C ALA A 80 11.85 -4.07 0.52
N ALA A 81 11.25 -3.17 1.30
CA ALA A 81 11.34 -3.20 2.76
C ALA A 81 10.83 -4.53 3.35
N GLN A 82 9.71 -5.06 2.82
CA GLN A 82 9.17 -6.37 3.21
C GLN A 82 10.10 -7.53 2.86
N ALA A 83 10.75 -7.50 1.69
CA ALA A 83 11.71 -8.53 1.30
C ALA A 83 12.90 -8.58 2.27
N ASP A 84 13.28 -7.43 2.83
CA ASP A 84 14.33 -7.30 3.85
C ASP A 84 13.81 -7.52 5.29
N GLY A 85 12.58 -8.03 5.45
CA GLY A 85 11.96 -8.32 6.75
C GLY A 85 11.51 -7.08 7.54
N ARG A 86 11.63 -5.88 6.95
CA ARG A 86 11.27 -4.59 7.54
C ARG A 86 9.84 -4.24 7.11
N SER A 87 8.86 -4.89 7.74
CA SER A 87 7.45 -4.62 7.46
C SER A 87 6.95 -3.42 8.28
N PRO A 88 6.36 -2.37 7.68
CA PRO A 88 5.80 -1.27 8.43
C PRO A 88 4.51 -1.75 9.12
N THR A 89 4.57 -1.85 10.44
CA THR A 89 3.44 -1.86 11.37
C THR A 89 2.24 -2.72 10.94
N VAL A 90 2.38 -4.03 11.10
CA VAL A 90 1.41 -4.77 11.90
C VAL A 90 2.21 -5.47 12.99
N THR A 91 2.09 -4.99 14.22
CA THR A 91 2.40 -5.75 15.43
C THR A 91 1.46 -6.95 15.50
N ALA A 92 1.68 -7.94 14.65
CA ALA A 92 1.25 -9.29 14.92
C ALA A 92 2.43 -9.91 15.69
N GLY A 93 2.34 -9.88 17.03
CA GLY A 93 3.24 -10.60 17.92
C GLY A 93 3.04 -12.11 17.74
N GLY A 94 3.48 -12.63 16.62
CA GLY A 94 3.45 -14.05 16.29
C GLY A 94 4.63 -14.34 15.38
N SER A 95 5.55 -15.18 15.87
CA SER A 95 6.57 -15.80 15.02
C SER A 95 5.88 -16.39 13.78
N LEU A 96 6.23 -15.89 12.60
CA LEU A 96 5.75 -16.46 11.36
C LEU A 96 6.35 -17.86 11.24
N PRO A 97 5.55 -18.93 11.13
CA PRO A 97 6.08 -20.25 10.82
C PRO A 97 6.76 -20.19 9.45
N ALA A 98 7.88 -20.91 9.31
CA ALA A 98 8.60 -21.04 8.05
C ALA A 98 7.61 -21.43 6.94
N LEU A 99 7.52 -20.58 5.91
CA LEU A 99 6.65 -20.82 4.76
C LEU A 99 7.15 -22.07 4.01
N PRO A 100 6.31 -23.10 3.79
CA PRO A 100 6.65 -24.16 2.86
C PRO A 100 6.72 -23.61 1.44
N GLU A 101 7.62 -24.17 0.64
CA GLU A 101 7.89 -23.73 -0.73
C GLU A 101 6.64 -23.59 -1.59
N THR A 102 6.71 -22.60 -2.48
CA THR A 102 5.67 -22.08 -3.35
C THR A 102 5.15 -23.13 -4.34
N GLY A 103 4.22 -23.97 -3.89
CA GLY A 103 3.26 -24.64 -4.79
C GLY A 103 2.26 -23.62 -5.37
N PRO A 104 1.50 -23.97 -6.42
CA PRO A 104 0.46 -23.09 -6.95
C PRO A 104 -0.47 -22.68 -5.80
N SER A 105 -0.59 -21.36 -5.60
CA SER A 105 -1.42 -20.77 -4.56
C SER A 105 -2.88 -21.08 -4.87
N ASP A 106 -3.36 -22.22 -4.39
CA ASP A 106 -4.78 -22.53 -4.43
C ASP A 106 -5.49 -21.47 -3.59
N VAL A 107 -6.33 -20.66 -4.23
CA VAL A 107 -7.02 -19.55 -3.58
C VAL A 107 -8.08 -20.17 -2.68
N VAL A 108 -7.71 -20.48 -1.44
CA VAL A 108 -8.63 -21.03 -0.46
C VAL A 108 -9.62 -19.95 -0.07
N SER A 109 -10.92 -20.22 -0.28
CA SER A 109 -11.99 -19.36 0.21
C SER A 109 -11.81 -19.09 1.70
N LEU A 110 -11.58 -17.82 2.05
CA LEU A 110 -11.47 -17.38 3.45
C LEU A 110 -12.71 -17.78 4.23
N THR A 111 -13.89 -17.69 3.61
CA THR A 111 -15.16 -18.12 4.20
C THR A 111 -15.14 -19.61 4.52
N ALA A 112 -14.73 -20.48 3.58
CA ALA A 112 -14.66 -21.92 3.82
C ALA A 112 -13.69 -22.28 4.95
N ARG A 113 -12.51 -21.63 4.97
CA ARG A 113 -11.51 -21.82 6.05
C ARG A 113 -12.04 -21.36 7.41
N ARG A 114 -12.84 -20.29 7.45
CA ARG A 114 -13.41 -19.75 8.69
C ARG A 114 -14.52 -20.66 9.22
N VAL A 115 -15.42 -21.12 8.35
CA VAL A 115 -16.51 -22.04 8.68
C VAL A 115 -15.98 -23.36 9.25
N ALA A 116 -14.93 -23.94 8.65
CA ALA A 116 -14.32 -25.18 9.13
C ALA A 116 -13.69 -25.08 10.54
N ARG A 117 -13.52 -23.87 11.08
CA ARG A 117 -12.88 -23.61 12.39
C ARG A 117 -13.82 -22.99 13.42
N LEU A 118 -15.06 -22.72 13.04
CA LEU A 118 -16.04 -22.12 13.95
C LEU A 118 -16.65 -23.23 14.82
N PRO A 119 -16.78 -23.03 16.14
CA PRO A 119 -17.54 -23.94 16.99
C PRO A 119 -19.02 -23.90 16.61
N ASP A 120 -19.76 -24.96 16.94
CA ASP A 120 -21.20 -25.05 16.69
C ASP A 120 -21.93 -23.84 17.31
N ASP A 121 -22.79 -23.18 16.53
CA ASP A 121 -23.54 -22.01 16.99
C ASP A 121 -24.70 -22.46 17.88
N THR A 122 -24.53 -22.34 19.20
CA THR A 122 -25.55 -22.70 20.20
C THR A 122 -26.43 -21.53 20.62
N ARG A 123 -26.32 -20.37 19.95
CA ARG A 123 -27.13 -19.19 20.32
C ARG A 123 -28.59 -19.39 19.90
N PRO A 124 -29.57 -18.98 20.73
CA PRO A 124 -30.97 -19.05 20.34
C PRO A 124 -31.24 -18.11 19.17
N LEU A 125 -32.16 -18.50 18.28
CA LEU A 125 -32.57 -17.66 17.16
C LEU A 125 -33.09 -16.31 17.68
N PRO A 126 -32.73 -15.18 17.03
CA PRO A 126 -33.28 -13.89 17.41
C PRO A 126 -34.80 -13.88 17.21
N SER A 127 -35.55 -13.32 18.16
CA SER A 127 -36.99 -13.10 17.98
C SER A 127 -37.21 -12.07 16.87
N LEU A 128 -38.11 -12.42 15.95
CA LEU A 128 -38.52 -11.55 14.83
C LEU A 128 -39.82 -10.80 15.11
N ASP A 129 -40.45 -11.00 16.27
CA ASP A 129 -41.76 -10.43 16.62
C ASP A 129 -41.79 -8.90 16.50
N ARG A 130 -40.67 -8.24 16.80
CA ARG A 130 -40.51 -6.79 16.68
C ARG A 130 -40.46 -6.32 15.21
N TRP A 131 -39.92 -7.14 14.31
CA TRP A 131 -39.90 -6.84 12.88
C TRP A 131 -41.27 -7.06 12.24
N ASP A 132 -41.98 -8.12 12.66
CA ASP A 132 -43.34 -8.41 12.19
C ASP A 132 -44.33 -7.30 12.57
N GLN A 133 -44.16 -6.68 13.74
CA GLN A 133 -44.93 -5.50 14.13
C GLN A 133 -44.76 -4.36 13.12
N LEU A 134 -43.53 -4.05 12.72
CA LEU A 134 -43.25 -2.96 11.77
C LEU A 134 -43.84 -3.21 10.39
N LEU A 135 -43.84 -4.46 9.91
CA LEU A 135 -44.44 -4.82 8.62
C LEU A 135 -45.97 -4.79 8.66
N ASN A 136 -46.57 -5.15 9.80
CA ASN A 136 -48.03 -5.15 9.98
C ASN A 136 -48.61 -3.76 10.28
N HIS A 137 -47.79 -2.77 10.62
CA HIS A 137 -48.23 -1.37 10.83
C HIS A 137 -48.47 -0.58 9.54
N SER A 138 -48.05 -1.07 8.36
CA SER A 138 -48.10 -0.27 7.12
C SER A 138 -49.37 -0.41 6.27
N ARG A 139 -50.53 -0.70 6.87
CA ARG A 139 -51.83 -0.60 6.18
C ARG A 139 -53.00 -0.33 7.12
N LYS A 140 -52.98 0.79 7.85
CA LYS A 140 -54.20 1.33 8.44
C LYS A 140 -54.34 2.86 8.41
N ASP A 141 -53.52 3.56 7.63
CA ASP A 141 -53.73 4.98 7.35
C ASP A 141 -53.48 5.23 5.86
N ALA A 142 -54.46 4.84 5.03
CA ALA A 142 -54.66 5.40 3.71
C ALA A 142 -56.10 5.95 3.70
N PRO A 143 -56.32 7.27 3.73
CA PRO A 143 -57.61 7.87 3.39
C PRO A 143 -57.94 7.69 1.90
#